data_AF-A0A180FJH6-F1
#
_entry.id   AF-A0A180FJH6-F1
#
_cell.length_a   1.000
_cell.length_b   1.000
_cell.length_c   1.000
_cell.angle_alpha   90.00
_cell.angle_beta   90.00
_cell.angle_gamma   90.00
#
_symmetry.space_group_name_H-M   'P 1'
#
loop_
_entity.id
_entity.type
_entity.pdbx_description
1 polymer ?
#
loop_
_entity_poly.entity_id
_entity_poly.type
_entity_poly.pdbx_seq_one_letter_code
_entity_poly.pdbx_strand_id
1 'polypeptide(L)'
;MAVTKIRKISSWTLLLSAVISIAVFVVFAVGGDDELYKNELWNPHYTGLLLNWIYILFGITIAALVVFALGQFATQFKHDTKGALLGLGVLVLFAVMLIVTHSLGSSDLLPIINADSGKHNVPFWLKITDMWIFSIYILTALTIAAVLWSSVKRIFNK
;
A
#
# COMPACT_ATOMS: atom_id res chain seq x y z
N MET A 1 -14.88 -30.90 5.38
CA MET A 1 -14.52 -30.90 3.94
C MET A 1 -14.37 -29.51 3.30
N ALA A 2 -14.87 -28.41 3.89
CA ALA A 2 -14.67 -27.06 3.34
C ALA A 2 -13.23 -26.51 3.56
N VAL A 3 -12.62 -26.82 4.71
CA VAL A 3 -11.27 -26.32 5.09
C VAL A 3 -10.18 -26.81 4.13
N THR A 4 -10.28 -28.04 3.63
CA THR A 4 -9.31 -28.61 2.69
C THR A 4 -9.39 -27.95 1.31
N LYS A 5 -10.59 -27.56 0.84
CA LYS A 5 -10.78 -26.88 -0.45
C LYS A 5 -10.25 -25.45 -0.42
N ILE A 6 -10.56 -24.70 0.62
CA ILE A 6 -10.10 -23.31 0.80
C ILE A 6 -8.56 -23.27 0.91
N ARG A 7 -7.99 -24.16 1.73
CA ARG A 7 -6.53 -24.29 1.87
C ARG A 7 -5.87 -24.62 0.53
N LYS A 8 -6.47 -25.51 -0.27
CA LYS A 8 -5.95 -25.88 -1.58
C LYS A 8 -6.00 -24.70 -2.55
N ILE A 9 -7.12 -23.98 -2.65
CA ILE A 9 -7.25 -22.81 -3.53
C ILE A 9 -6.24 -21.72 -3.15
N SER A 10 -6.18 -21.35 -1.87
CA SER A 10 -5.22 -20.35 -1.38
C SER A 10 -3.77 -20.76 -1.63
N SER A 11 -3.43 -22.03 -1.35
CA SER A 11 -2.08 -22.55 -1.56
C SER A 11 -1.69 -22.57 -3.03
N TRP A 12 -2.59 -22.96 -3.93
CA TRP A 12 -2.31 -23.01 -5.37
C TRP A 12 -2.19 -21.63 -5.99
N THR A 13 -3.04 -20.67 -5.60
CA THR A 13 -2.94 -19.29 -6.07
C THR A 13 -1.61 -18.65 -5.66
N LEU A 14 -1.17 -18.88 -4.41
CA LEU A 14 0.11 -18.37 -3.91
C LEU A 14 1.29 -19.04 -4.64
N LEU A 15 1.26 -20.36 -4.82
CA LEU A 15 2.33 -21.08 -5.51
C LEU A 15 2.48 -20.61 -6.97
N LEU A 16 1.36 -20.46 -7.68
CA LEU A 16 1.35 -20.00 -9.07
C LEU A 16 1.92 -18.58 -9.18
N SER A 17 1.45 -17.64 -8.35
CA SER A 17 1.93 -16.26 -8.40
C SER A 17 3.41 -16.15 -8.00
N ALA A 18 3.87 -16.96 -7.04
CA ALA A 18 5.26 -17.02 -6.63
C ALA A 18 6.15 -17.54 -7.77
N VAL A 19 5.76 -18.64 -8.43
CA VAL A 19 6.53 -19.21 -9.54
C VAL A 19 6.66 -18.22 -10.69
N ILE A 20 5.57 -17.55 -11.08
CA ILE A 20 5.61 -16.52 -12.13
C ILE A 20 6.47 -15.34 -11.70
N SER A 21 6.37 -14.89 -10.45
CA SER A 21 7.19 -13.79 -9.93
C SER A 21 8.67 -14.12 -9.94
N ILE A 22 9.05 -15.35 -9.56
CA ILE A 22 10.44 -15.82 -9.63
C ILE A 22 10.91 -15.85 -11.09
N ALA A 23 10.09 -16.36 -12.01
CA ALA A 23 10.45 -16.40 -13.43
C ALA A 23 10.69 -14.99 -14.00
N VAL A 24 9.77 -14.04 -13.73
CA VAL A 24 9.92 -12.63 -14.14
C VAL A 24 11.17 -12.00 -13.51
N PHE A 25 11.44 -12.29 -12.25
CA PHE A 25 12.63 -11.79 -11.56
C PHE A 25 13.93 -12.36 -12.15
N VAL A 26 13.97 -13.65 -12.49
CA VAL A 26 15.14 -14.27 -13.14
C VAL A 26 15.41 -13.63 -14.50
N VAL A 27 14.37 -13.42 -15.31
CA VAL A 27 14.49 -12.74 -16.61
C VAL A 27 14.99 -11.31 -16.43
N PHE A 28 14.50 -10.59 -15.41
CA PHE A 28 14.99 -9.27 -15.05
C PHE A 28 16.46 -9.26 -14.62
N ALA A 29 16.88 -10.18 -13.75
CA ALA A 29 18.22 -10.21 -13.18
C ALA A 29 19.31 -10.66 -14.18
N VAL A 30 18.96 -11.55 -15.13
CA VAL A 30 19.92 -12.17 -16.08
C VAL A 30 19.83 -11.54 -17.48
N GLY A 31 18.81 -10.73 -17.75
CA GLY A 31 18.45 -10.30 -19.10
C GLY A 31 19.33 -9.22 -19.75
N GLY A 32 20.43 -8.81 -19.13
CA GLY A 32 21.39 -7.84 -19.70
C GLY A 32 20.98 -6.37 -19.59
N ASP A 33 21.87 -5.49 -20.02
CA ASP A 33 21.67 -4.03 -20.06
C ASP A 33 20.93 -3.58 -21.32
N ASP A 34 20.13 -2.53 -21.18
CA ASP A 34 19.47 -1.90 -22.32
C ASP A 34 20.44 -0.95 -23.03
N GLU A 35 20.76 -1.21 -24.31
CA GLU A 35 21.76 -0.45 -25.08
C GLU A 35 21.41 1.04 -25.24
N LEU A 36 20.12 1.39 -25.08
CA LEU A 36 19.60 2.76 -25.21
C LEU A 36 20.06 3.69 -24.09
N TYR A 37 20.48 3.18 -22.93
CA TYR A 37 20.83 3.95 -21.72
C TYR A 37 22.29 3.79 -21.29
N LYS A 38 23.16 3.42 -22.23
CA LYS A 38 24.56 3.02 -21.98
C LYS A 38 25.43 4.02 -21.19
N ASN A 39 25.00 5.28 -21.09
CA ASN A 39 25.72 6.36 -20.40
C ASN A 39 25.07 6.82 -19.08
N GLU A 40 23.92 6.27 -18.69
CA GLU A 40 23.17 6.67 -17.48
C GLU A 40 22.76 5.45 -16.66
N LEU A 41 23.66 5.02 -15.74
CA LEU A 41 23.46 3.92 -14.79
C LEU A 41 23.11 2.55 -15.42
N TRP A 42 23.31 1.46 -14.67
CA TRP A 42 22.92 0.13 -15.12
C TRP A 42 21.39 0.02 -15.19
N ASN A 43 20.83 -0.09 -16.39
CA ASN A 43 19.40 -0.24 -16.62
C ASN A 43 19.11 -1.64 -17.20
N PRO A 44 18.49 -2.56 -16.43
CA PRO A 44 18.13 -3.88 -16.93
C PRO A 44 17.09 -3.82 -18.05
N HIS A 45 17.31 -4.55 -19.13
CA HIS A 45 16.43 -4.53 -20.32
C HIS A 45 14.97 -4.91 -20.00
N TYR A 46 14.75 -5.83 -19.05
CA TYR A 46 13.40 -6.29 -18.68
C TYR A 46 12.77 -5.55 -17.50
N THR A 47 13.24 -4.34 -17.17
CA THR A 47 12.63 -3.51 -16.11
C THR A 47 11.13 -3.27 -16.35
N GLY A 48 10.74 -3.03 -17.61
CA GLY A 48 9.33 -2.84 -17.97
C GLY A 48 8.46 -4.09 -17.74
N LEU A 49 9.00 -5.29 -17.98
CA LEU A 49 8.30 -6.54 -17.73
C LEU A 49 8.05 -6.74 -16.23
N LEU A 50 9.07 -6.49 -15.40
CA LEU A 50 8.96 -6.57 -13.95
C LEU A 50 7.91 -5.58 -13.43
N LEU A 51 7.96 -4.34 -13.92
CA LEU A 51 7.03 -3.28 -13.49
C LEU A 51 5.58 -3.62 -13.84
N ASN A 52 5.33 -4.10 -15.07
CA ASN A 52 4.01 -4.53 -15.50
C ASN A 52 3.48 -5.70 -14.66
N TRP A 53 4.33 -6.68 -14.34
CA TRP A 53 3.94 -7.79 -13.46
C TRP A 53 3.55 -7.31 -12.05
N ILE A 54 4.33 -6.38 -11.48
CA ILE A 54 4.02 -5.75 -10.20
C ILE A 54 2.69 -5.01 -10.26
N TYR A 55 2.42 -4.23 -11.31
CA TYR A 55 1.15 -3.52 -11.45
C TYR A 55 -0.06 -4.45 -11.57
N ILE A 56 0.07 -5.58 -12.27
CA ILE A 56 -0.97 -6.60 -12.34
C ILE A 56 -1.26 -7.17 -10.94
N LEU A 57 -0.22 -7.58 -10.21
CA LEU A 57 -0.37 -8.13 -8.86
C LEU A 57 -0.95 -7.09 -7.88
N PHE A 58 -0.53 -5.83 -8.00
CA PHE A 58 -1.06 -4.72 -7.21
C PHE A 58 -2.54 -4.47 -7.50
N GLY A 59 -2.94 -4.49 -8.77
CA GLY A 59 -4.35 -4.36 -9.17
C GLY A 59 -5.23 -5.49 -8.63
N ILE A 60 -4.76 -6.74 -8.74
CA ILE A 60 -5.46 -7.91 -8.19
C ILE A 60 -5.60 -7.83 -6.67
N THR A 61 -4.55 -7.40 -5.96
CA THR A 61 -4.60 -7.27 -4.50
C THR A 61 -5.54 -6.16 -4.05
N ILE A 62 -5.58 -5.02 -4.73
CA ILE A 62 -6.59 -3.97 -4.47
C ILE A 62 -8.01 -4.51 -4.69
N ALA A 63 -8.26 -5.19 -5.82
CA ALA A 63 -9.57 -5.74 -6.12
C ALA A 63 -10.03 -6.75 -5.05
N ALA A 64 -9.14 -7.66 -4.64
CA ALA A 64 -9.42 -8.61 -3.58
C ALA A 64 -9.71 -7.89 -2.25
N LEU A 65 -8.91 -6.88 -1.89
CA LEU A 65 -9.10 -6.09 -0.67
C LEU A 65 -10.49 -5.45 -0.64
N VAL A 66 -10.93 -4.84 -1.74
CA VAL A 66 -12.27 -4.23 -1.85
C VAL A 66 -13.37 -5.27 -1.70
N VAL A 67 -13.27 -6.41 -2.39
CA VAL A 67 -14.27 -7.49 -2.30
C VAL A 67 -14.39 -8.03 -0.87
N PHE A 68 -13.25 -8.28 -0.21
CA PHE A 68 -13.25 -8.75 1.17
C PHE A 68 -13.77 -7.68 2.14
N ALA A 69 -13.37 -6.41 1.97
CA ALA A 69 -13.84 -5.32 2.81
C ALA A 69 -15.37 -5.16 2.73
N LEU A 70 -15.94 -5.17 1.52
CA LEU A 70 -17.38 -5.07 1.31
C LEU A 70 -18.12 -6.28 1.87
N GLY A 71 -17.58 -7.49 1.67
CA GLY A 71 -18.15 -8.72 2.23
C GLY A 71 -18.18 -8.69 3.76
N GLN A 72 -17.06 -8.36 4.39
CA GLN A 72 -16.93 -8.24 5.84
C GLN A 72 -17.86 -7.15 6.41
N PHE A 73 -17.95 -6.00 5.74
CA PHE A 73 -18.85 -4.93 6.14
C PHE A 73 -20.32 -5.38 6.08
N ALA A 74 -20.73 -6.04 5.00
CA ALA A 74 -22.09 -6.53 4.83
C ALA A 74 -22.47 -7.60 5.89
N THR A 75 -21.54 -8.48 6.26
CA THR A 75 -21.77 -9.44 7.35
C THR A 75 -21.83 -8.75 8.71
N GLN A 76 -20.92 -7.81 8.99
CA GLN A 76 -20.90 -7.09 10.26
C GLN A 76 -22.17 -6.25 10.43
N PHE A 77 -22.66 -5.61 9.37
CA PHE A 77 -23.86 -4.79 9.40
C PHE A 77 -25.12 -5.59 9.78
N LYS A 78 -25.20 -6.86 9.36
CA LYS A 78 -26.31 -7.77 9.68
C LYS A 78 -26.28 -8.29 11.12
N HIS A 79 -25.10 -8.48 11.70
CA HIS A 79 -24.94 -9.11 13.02
C HIS A 79 -24.73 -8.10 14.16
N ASP A 80 -24.01 -7.01 13.89
CA ASP A 80 -23.72 -5.93 14.84
C ASP A 80 -23.63 -4.59 14.11
N THR A 81 -24.79 -3.94 13.99
CA THR A 81 -24.91 -2.64 13.33
C THR A 81 -24.10 -1.56 14.05
N LYS A 82 -23.95 -1.64 15.38
CA LYS A 82 -23.18 -0.64 16.14
C LYS A 82 -21.69 -0.77 15.86
N GLY A 83 -21.14 -1.99 15.92
CA GLY A 83 -19.75 -2.25 15.56
C GLY A 83 -19.44 -1.89 14.10
N ALA A 84 -20.34 -2.22 13.17
CA ALA A 84 -20.19 -1.86 11.76
C ALA A 84 -20.15 -0.34 11.53
N LEU A 85 -21.05 0.41 12.19
CA LEU A 85 -21.09 1.88 12.11
C LEU A 85 -19.85 2.53 12.72
N LEU A 86 -19.36 2.01 13.85
CA LEU A 86 -18.09 2.48 14.45
C LEU A 86 -16.91 2.24 13.50
N GLY A 87 -16.83 1.06 12.89
CA GLY A 87 -15.79 0.75 11.89
C GLY A 87 -15.84 1.69 10.68
N LEU A 88 -17.04 1.99 10.18
CA LEU A 88 -17.23 2.96 9.11
C LEU A 88 -16.84 4.38 9.55
N GLY A 89 -17.16 4.78 10.78
CA GLY A 89 -16.76 6.05 11.36
C GLY A 89 -15.24 6.22 11.40
N VAL A 90 -14.50 5.17 11.80
CA VAL A 90 -13.03 5.17 11.78
C VAL A 90 -12.50 5.31 10.35
N LEU A 91 -13.10 4.60 9.39
CA LEU A 91 -12.70 4.69 7.97
C LEU A 91 -12.91 6.11 7.41
N VAL A 92 -14.04 6.74 7.73
CA VAL A 92 -14.34 8.13 7.33
C VAL A 92 -13.34 9.08 7.97
N LEU A 93 -13.03 8.93 9.26
CA LEU A 93 -12.06 9.77 9.96
C LEU A 93 -10.66 9.63 9.35
N PHE A 94 -10.27 8.40 8.98
CA PHE A 94 -9.02 8.15 8.26
C PHE A 94 -9.01 8.83 6.88
N ALA A 95 -10.09 8.75 6.12
CA ALA A 95 -10.20 9.42 4.82
C ALA A 95 -10.12 10.96 4.95
N VAL A 96 -10.81 11.54 5.93
CA VAL A 96 -10.73 12.98 6.23
C VAL A 96 -9.30 13.38 6.58
N MET A 97 -8.62 12.59 7.40
CA MET A 97 -7.22 12.82 7.74
C MET A 97 -6.33 12.82 6.49
N LEU A 98 -6.51 11.88 5.55
CA LEU A 98 -5.75 11.86 4.29
C LEU A 98 -6.00 13.12 3.44
N ILE A 99 -7.23 13.62 3.38
CA ILE A 99 -7.56 14.86 2.66
C ILE A 99 -6.85 16.06 3.30
N VAL A 100 -6.84 16.13 4.63
CA VAL A 100 -6.14 17.19 5.36
C VAL A 100 -4.63 17.11 5.14
N THR A 101 -4.01 15.93 5.28
CA THR A 101 -2.56 15.77 5.07
C THR A 101 -2.16 16.03 3.63
N HIS A 102 -3.01 15.70 2.65
CA HIS A 102 -2.77 16.05 1.25
C HIS A 102 -2.82 17.57 1.01
N SER A 103 -3.76 18.26 1.67
CA SER A 103 -3.91 19.72 1.55
C SER A 103 -2.74 20.49 2.18
N LEU A 104 -2.07 19.89 3.16
CA LEU A 104 -0.86 20.43 3.80
C LEU A 104 0.42 20.16 3.01
N GLY A 105 0.40 19.24 2.04
CA GLY A 105 1.57 18.88 1.24
C GLY A 105 2.04 20.03 0.34
N SER A 106 3.35 20.18 0.21
CA SER A 106 3.96 21.21 -0.62
C SER A 106 3.94 20.82 -2.10
N SER A 107 3.81 21.82 -2.98
CA SER A 107 4.00 21.68 -4.43
C SER A 107 5.38 22.15 -4.91
N ASP A 108 6.25 22.59 -3.99
CA ASP A 108 7.55 23.13 -4.35
C ASP A 108 8.46 22.03 -4.87
N LEU A 109 8.95 22.22 -6.10
CA LEU A 109 9.76 21.23 -6.78
C LEU A 109 11.08 21.01 -6.04
N LEU A 110 11.46 19.74 -5.90
CA LEU A 110 12.72 19.37 -5.26
C LEU A 110 13.92 19.73 -6.16
N PRO A 111 15.11 19.96 -5.57
CA PRO A 111 16.34 20.10 -6.34
C PRO A 111 16.54 18.88 -7.25
N ILE A 112 16.74 19.10 -8.54
CA ILE A 112 16.89 18.03 -9.51
C ILE A 112 18.27 17.39 -9.35
N ILE A 113 18.30 16.08 -9.07
CA ILE A 113 19.54 15.32 -8.84
C ILE A 113 19.98 14.57 -10.12
N ASN A 114 19.05 14.17 -10.98
CA ASN A 114 19.30 13.54 -12.29
C ASN A 114 18.11 13.76 -13.26
N ALA A 115 18.29 13.41 -14.55
CA ALA A 115 17.29 13.62 -15.60
C ALA A 115 15.95 12.90 -15.31
N ASP A 116 16.00 11.69 -14.76
CA ASP A 116 14.81 10.93 -14.35
C ASP A 116 14.06 11.55 -13.17
N SER A 117 14.79 12.09 -12.18
CA SER A 117 14.17 12.83 -11.07
C SER A 117 13.45 14.05 -11.60
N GLY A 118 14.00 14.74 -12.61
CA GLY A 118 13.33 15.87 -13.26
C GLY A 118 11.99 15.49 -13.92
N LYS A 119 11.89 14.29 -14.51
CA LYS A 119 10.68 13.80 -15.18
C LYS A 119 9.55 13.47 -14.20
N HIS A 120 9.87 13.01 -12.99
CA HIS A 120 8.91 12.56 -11.99
C HIS A 120 8.71 13.52 -10.81
N ASN A 121 9.54 14.56 -10.71
CA ASN A 121 9.40 15.69 -9.80
C ASN A 121 8.28 16.62 -10.28
N VAL A 122 7.03 16.15 -10.18
CA VAL A 122 5.83 16.92 -10.47
C VAL A 122 5.00 17.12 -9.19
N PRO A 123 4.30 18.26 -9.04
CA PRO A 123 3.58 18.60 -7.81
C PRO A 123 2.61 17.52 -7.31
N PHE A 124 2.05 16.73 -8.23
CA PHE A 124 1.15 15.63 -7.90
C PHE A 124 1.81 14.55 -7.03
N TRP A 125 2.98 14.03 -7.44
CA TRP A 125 3.69 12.98 -6.71
C TRP A 125 4.28 13.49 -5.39
N LEU A 126 4.71 14.75 -5.36
CA LEU A 126 5.21 15.40 -4.16
C LEU A 126 4.11 15.49 -3.10
N LYS A 127 2.93 16.01 -3.47
CA LYS A 127 1.82 16.13 -2.52
C LYS A 127 1.27 14.78 -2.04
N ILE A 128 1.31 13.74 -2.88
CA ILE A 128 0.96 12.38 -2.43
C ILE A 128 1.99 11.85 -1.44
N THR A 129 3.29 12.07 -1.70
CA THR A 129 4.35 11.63 -0.79
C THR A 129 4.24 12.35 0.56
N ASP A 130 4.04 13.66 0.56
CA ASP A 130 3.83 14.46 1.76
C ASP A 130 2.58 14.00 2.54
N MET A 131 1.47 13.72 1.84
CA MET A 131 0.27 13.15 2.44
C MET A 131 0.60 11.90 3.27
N TRP A 132 1.35 10.95 2.69
CA TRP A 132 1.74 9.72 3.39
C TRP A 132 2.65 9.98 4.58
N ILE A 133 3.66 10.85 4.43
CA ILE A 133 4.61 11.19 5.50
C ILE A 133 3.87 11.82 6.69
N PHE A 134 3.05 12.84 6.44
CA PHE A 134 2.27 13.49 7.49
C PHE A 134 1.28 12.53 8.14
N SER A 135 0.66 11.63 7.36
CA SER A 135 -0.23 10.62 7.91
C SER A 135 0.49 9.64 8.84
N ILE A 136 1.71 9.22 8.50
CA ILE A 136 2.53 8.36 9.37
C ILE A 136 2.85 9.08 10.68
N TYR A 137 3.24 10.35 10.64
CA TYR A 137 3.55 11.11 11.85
C TYR A 137 2.34 11.25 12.78
N ILE A 138 1.17 11.59 12.24
CA ILE A 138 -0.06 11.72 13.02
C ILE A 138 -0.46 10.36 13.63
N LEU A 139 -0.47 9.29 12.84
CA LEU A 139 -0.82 7.94 13.34
C LEU A 139 0.15 7.45 14.40
N THR A 140 1.44 7.73 14.24
CA THR A 140 2.46 7.35 15.23
C THR A 140 2.23 8.10 16.54
N ALA A 141 1.99 9.41 16.50
CA ALA A 141 1.67 10.21 17.68
C ALA A 141 0.39 9.73 18.38
N LEU A 142 -0.68 9.46 17.62
CA LEU A 142 -1.93 8.90 18.16
C LEU A 142 -1.72 7.53 18.81
N THR A 143 -0.89 6.68 18.21
CA THR A 143 -0.57 5.35 18.75
C THR A 143 0.16 5.47 20.08
N ILE A 144 1.18 6.34 20.16
CA ILE A 144 1.90 6.61 21.40
C ILE A 144 0.95 7.13 22.48
N ALA A 145 0.11 8.11 22.15
CA ALA A 145 -0.87 8.67 23.08
C ALA A 145 -1.87 7.61 23.57
N ALA A 146 -2.35 6.74 22.68
CA ALA A 146 -3.28 5.66 23.02
C ALA A 146 -2.64 4.63 23.96
N VAL A 147 -1.37 4.26 23.73
CA VAL A 147 -0.62 3.34 24.60
C VAL A 147 -0.42 3.93 26.00
N LEU A 148 -0.04 5.21 26.09
CA LEU A 148 0.11 5.91 27.36
C LEU A 148 -1.22 6.00 28.11
N TRP A 149 -2.28 6.42 27.43
CA TRP A 149 -3.62 6.51 28.02
C TRP A 149 -4.14 5.16 28.51
N SER A 150 -3.97 4.10 27.72
CA SER A 150 -4.33 2.73 28.10
C SER A 150 -3.60 2.28 29.37
N SER A 151 -2.31 2.59 29.45
CA SER A 151 -1.48 2.27 30.62
C SER A 151 -1.93 3.02 31.87
N VAL A 152 -2.22 4.32 31.74
CA VAL A 152 -2.73 5.18 32.81
C VAL A 152 -4.10 4.70 33.30
N LYS A 153 -5.04 4.47 32.39
CA LYS A 153 -6.38 3.97 32.74
C LYS A 153 -6.31 2.64 33.50
N ARG A 154 -5.42 1.73 33.10
CA ARG A 154 -5.23 0.44 33.79
C ARG A 154 -4.75 0.59 35.23
N ILE A 155 -4.03 1.66 35.56
CA ILE A 155 -3.56 1.97 36.91
C ILE A 155 -4.70 2.56 37.75
N PHE A 156 -5.48 3.48 37.19
CA PHE A 156 -6.59 4.15 37.90
C PHE A 156 -7.85 3.28 38.04
N ASN A 157 -8.01 2.25 37.21
CA ASN A 157 -9.19 1.39 37.21
C ASN A 157 -8.95 0.05 37.95
N LYS A 158 -7.88 -0.01 38.76
CA LYS A 158 -7.73 -0.94 39.89
C LYS A 158 -8.38 -0.33 41.11
#